data_AF-A0A2G6EFH4-F1
#
_entry.id   AF-A0A2G6EFH4-F1
#
_cell.length_a   1.000
_cell.length_b   1.000
_cell.length_c   1.000
_cell.angle_alpha   90.00
_cell.angle_beta   90.00
_cell.angle_gamma   90.00
#
_symmetry.space_group_name_H-M   'P 1'
#
loop_
_entity.id
_entity.type
_entity.pdbx_description
1 polymer ?
#
loop_
_entity_poly.entity_id
_entity_poly.type
_entity_poly.pdbx_seq_one_letter_code
_entity_poly.pdbx_strand_id
1 'polypeptide(L)'
;MQQFHALKSSLLASLLVMLVGCGSSGNDTTTPAQEDDSGALDDGNTSEGPANGGSSDETSSTGESSDGKPSDEEPSGEESSDGESSNEESTTEKPADDAPDVSFGDNSSAAAIHGHAVQLALAQLVELNRAISEGRELTTAESTCLAGYDASLGAPLLAIDCGDATALTSPLNATIQLRSAAVHDTSGCRASLQGLGSDGCSLSVIDATITQQWSTPTSGLPQPYASGQLIVDDASRTLTVKSIDGNDLTTPFECNVSLDGGAMSSPSGSPCTSDLARIEERLQALLASPE
;
A
#
# COMPACT_ATOMS: atom_id res chain seq x y z
N MET A 1 13.39 -26.55 17.21
CA MET A 1 13.51 -26.61 15.75
C MET A 1 12.71 -27.79 15.24
N GLN A 2 11.44 -27.57 14.89
CA GLN A 2 10.55 -28.55 14.26
C GLN A 2 9.65 -27.83 13.24
N GLN A 3 9.81 -28.24 11.97
CA GLN A 3 8.77 -28.52 10.98
C GLN A 3 7.74 -27.42 10.65
N PHE A 4 7.85 -26.82 9.47
CA PHE A 4 6.68 -26.53 8.61
C PHE A 4 7.07 -26.73 7.14
N HIS A 5 6.60 -27.85 6.58
CA HIS A 5 6.62 -28.18 5.17
C HIS A 5 5.18 -28.58 4.81
N ALA A 6 4.78 -28.29 3.56
CA ALA A 6 3.45 -28.49 2.94
C ALA A 6 2.48 -27.31 3.17
N LEU A 7 1.83 -26.74 2.14
CA LEU A 7 1.15 -27.42 1.04
C LEU A 7 1.24 -26.62 -0.28
N LYS A 8 1.61 -27.32 -1.36
CA LYS A 8 1.30 -26.97 -2.76
C LYS A 8 0.52 -28.13 -3.39
N SER A 9 -0.46 -27.78 -4.22
CA SER A 9 -1.12 -28.56 -5.29
C SER A 9 -2.23 -29.57 -4.97
N SER A 10 -3.44 -29.30 -5.51
CA SER A 10 -4.20 -30.21 -6.40
C SER A 10 -5.36 -29.41 -7.06
N LEU A 11 -5.25 -28.94 -8.30
CA LEU A 11 -5.73 -29.55 -9.56
C LEU A 11 -7.24 -29.94 -9.64
N LEU A 12 -7.99 -29.07 -10.33
CA LEU A 12 -8.73 -29.29 -11.60
C LEU A 12 -9.84 -30.36 -11.76
N ALA A 13 -10.99 -29.86 -12.27
CA ALA A 13 -11.73 -30.27 -13.48
C ALA A 13 -13.04 -31.07 -13.38
N SER A 14 -14.12 -30.45 -13.88
CA SER A 14 -15.11 -30.95 -14.90
C SER A 14 -16.37 -30.08 -14.79
N LEU A 15 -16.70 -29.12 -15.67
CA LEU A 15 -17.14 -29.17 -17.07
C LEU A 15 -18.27 -30.18 -17.37
N LEU A 16 -19.51 -29.68 -17.51
CA LEU A 16 -20.41 -30.13 -18.58
C LEU A 16 -21.40 -29.02 -18.99
N VAL A 17 -21.46 -28.83 -20.31
CA VAL A 17 -22.25 -27.91 -21.14
C VAL A 17 -23.67 -28.45 -21.34
N MET A 18 -24.69 -27.57 -21.43
CA MET A 18 -25.70 -27.63 -22.51
C MET A 18 -26.27 -26.25 -22.84
N LEU A 19 -26.35 -26.04 -24.15
CA LEU A 19 -26.73 -24.86 -24.93
C LEU A 19 -28.20 -24.94 -25.36
N VAL A 20 -28.66 -23.83 -25.97
CA VAL A 20 -29.86 -23.64 -26.82
C VAL A 20 -31.15 -23.29 -26.05
N GLY A 21 -31.89 -22.22 -26.35
CA GLY A 21 -31.77 -21.19 -27.37
C GLY A 21 -33.09 -20.41 -27.54
N CYS A 22 -33.00 -19.23 -28.15
CA CYS A 22 -34.01 -18.48 -28.91
C CYS A 22 -35.31 -18.00 -28.23
N GLY A 23 -35.45 -16.66 -28.19
CA GLY A 23 -36.41 -16.03 -29.10
C GLY A 23 -37.71 -15.45 -28.51
N SER A 24 -37.81 -14.12 -28.64
CA SER A 24 -39.00 -13.35 -29.00
C SER A 24 -40.15 -13.14 -27.98
N SER A 25 -40.34 -11.85 -27.69
CA SER A 25 -41.61 -11.11 -27.82
C SER A 25 -42.85 -11.60 -27.07
N GLY A 26 -43.37 -10.75 -26.18
CA GLY A 26 -44.82 -10.61 -26.04
C GLY A 26 -45.35 -10.40 -24.62
N ASN A 27 -45.77 -9.15 -24.39
CA ASN A 27 -46.94 -8.73 -23.64
C ASN A 27 -47.04 -8.90 -22.11
N ASP A 28 -47.19 -7.73 -21.48
CA ASP A 28 -48.16 -7.43 -20.43
C ASP A 28 -49.37 -8.36 -20.39
N THR A 29 -49.85 -8.67 -19.20
CA THR A 29 -51.22 -8.35 -18.71
C THR A 29 -51.66 -9.36 -17.64
N THR A 30 -52.07 -8.79 -16.50
CA THR A 30 -53.05 -9.28 -15.51
C THR A 30 -52.77 -10.51 -14.62
N THR A 31 -52.64 -10.22 -13.32
CA THR A 31 -53.22 -11.01 -12.21
C THR A 31 -54.75 -11.08 -12.36
N PRO A 32 -55.41 -12.19 -11.96
CA PRO A 32 -56.05 -12.16 -10.64
C PRO A 32 -56.12 -13.52 -9.88
N ALA A 33 -56.26 -13.37 -8.55
CA ALA A 33 -57.06 -14.12 -7.55
C ALA A 33 -57.00 -15.66 -7.49
N GLN A 34 -56.52 -16.26 -6.39
CA GLN A 34 -57.21 -16.54 -5.09
C GLN A 34 -57.91 -17.92 -5.15
N GLU A 35 -57.51 -18.88 -4.30
CA GLU A 35 -58.24 -19.51 -3.18
C GLU A 35 -57.80 -21.00 -3.21
N ASP A 36 -57.71 -21.84 -2.18
CA ASP A 36 -57.82 -21.80 -0.73
C ASP A 36 -57.22 -23.14 -0.24
N ASP A 37 -56.94 -23.18 1.06
CA ASP A 37 -57.16 -24.32 1.96
C ASP A 37 -56.24 -25.57 2.04
N SER A 38 -55.88 -25.78 3.32
CA SER A 38 -55.66 -27.00 4.10
C SER A 38 -54.41 -27.89 3.96
N GLY A 39 -53.69 -28.01 5.09
CA GLY A 39 -52.74 -29.09 5.35
C GLY A 39 -51.81 -28.87 6.55
N ALA A 40 -52.37 -28.74 7.75
CA ALA A 40 -51.64 -28.66 9.03
C ALA A 40 -50.98 -29.99 9.45
N LEU A 41 -49.81 -29.91 10.10
CA LEU A 41 -49.26 -30.73 11.23
C LEU A 41 -47.92 -30.04 11.62
N ASP A 42 -47.71 -29.29 12.70
CA ASP A 42 -47.96 -29.40 14.16
C ASP A 42 -46.95 -30.25 14.96
N ASP A 43 -46.59 -29.70 16.13
CA ASP A 43 -45.74 -30.14 17.26
C ASP A 43 -44.22 -30.21 17.02
N GLY A 44 -43.34 -29.61 17.83
CA GLY A 44 -43.34 -29.09 19.21
C GLY A 44 -41.85 -29.18 19.65
N ASN A 45 -41.25 -28.43 20.57
CA ASN A 45 -41.70 -27.84 21.81
C ASN A 45 -40.53 -26.98 22.38
N THR A 46 -40.93 -25.92 23.07
CA THR A 46 -40.34 -24.97 24.06
C THR A 46 -39.08 -25.40 24.87
N SER A 47 -38.32 -24.55 25.60
CA SER A 47 -38.68 -23.37 26.40
C SER A 47 -37.43 -22.71 27.03
N GLU A 48 -37.55 -21.40 27.35
CA GLU A 48 -37.03 -20.66 28.55
C GLU A 48 -35.50 -20.59 28.83
N GLY A 49 -34.88 -19.46 29.19
CA GLY A 49 -35.34 -18.17 29.71
C GLY A 49 -34.14 -17.23 30.01
N PRO A 50 -34.36 -16.08 30.68
CA PRO A 50 -33.47 -14.91 30.68
C PRO A 50 -32.55 -14.83 31.92
N ALA A 51 -31.50 -13.99 31.86
CA ALA A 51 -30.81 -13.52 33.05
C ALA A 51 -30.35 -12.06 32.95
N ASN A 52 -30.83 -11.29 33.94
CA ASN A 52 -30.57 -9.89 34.27
C ASN A 52 -29.18 -9.63 34.86
N GLY A 53 -28.79 -8.34 34.84
CA GLY A 53 -28.04 -7.68 35.92
C GLY A 53 -26.58 -7.36 35.56
N GLY A 54 -26.03 -6.17 35.78
CA GLY A 54 -26.53 -5.03 36.54
C GLY A 54 -25.72 -3.76 36.25
N SER A 55 -26.32 -2.65 36.65
CA SER A 55 -25.82 -1.28 36.59
C SER A 55 -25.02 -0.95 37.86
N SER A 56 -23.99 -0.11 37.75
CA SER A 56 -23.62 0.90 38.76
C SER A 56 -22.57 1.87 38.21
N ASP A 57 -22.94 3.15 38.18
CA ASP A 57 -22.07 4.33 38.27
C ASP A 57 -21.18 4.30 39.52
N GLU A 58 -20.03 4.98 39.48
CA GLU A 58 -19.67 6.10 40.38
C GLU A 58 -18.16 6.43 40.38
N THR A 59 -17.84 7.62 39.87
CA THR A 59 -16.97 8.70 40.41
C THR A 59 -15.67 8.46 41.23
N SER A 60 -14.63 9.18 40.76
CA SER A 60 -13.76 10.15 41.49
C SER A 60 -12.56 9.71 42.35
N SER A 61 -11.54 10.61 42.26
CA SER A 61 -10.41 10.85 43.18
C SER A 61 -9.23 9.89 43.03
N THR A 62 -7.95 10.26 43.00
CA THR A 62 -7.13 11.43 43.40
C THR A 62 -5.73 11.11 42.84
N GLY A 63 -4.96 12.02 42.22
CA GLY A 63 -4.25 13.08 42.92
C GLY A 63 -3.04 12.53 43.69
N GLU A 64 -1.89 12.36 43.04
CA GLU A 64 -0.59 12.51 43.71
C GLU A 64 0.47 13.03 42.73
N SER A 65 0.77 14.31 42.92
CA SER A 65 1.99 14.97 42.48
C SER A 65 3.19 14.31 43.15
N SER A 66 4.29 14.16 42.42
CA SER A 66 5.62 14.19 43.05
C SER A 66 6.54 15.05 42.20
N ASP A 67 6.86 16.18 42.80
CA ASP A 67 7.95 17.10 42.50
C ASP A 67 9.27 16.39 42.17
N GLY A 68 9.90 16.87 41.11
CA GLY A 68 11.30 16.58 40.77
C GLY A 68 11.85 17.68 39.86
N LYS A 69 12.01 18.88 40.42
CA LYS A 69 12.74 20.00 39.79
C LYS A 69 14.27 19.78 39.96
N PRO A 70 15.13 20.62 39.33
CA PRO A 70 15.85 20.39 38.08
C PRO A 70 17.35 20.14 38.32
N SER A 71 18.08 19.65 37.32
CA SER A 71 19.53 19.83 37.27
C SER A 71 19.88 20.69 36.06
N ASP A 72 20.00 21.98 36.32
CA ASP A 72 20.80 22.92 35.54
C ASP A 72 22.28 22.61 35.79
N GLU A 73 23.04 22.24 34.75
CA GLU A 73 24.50 22.36 34.73
C GLU A 73 24.98 22.46 33.27
N GLU A 74 24.96 23.68 32.74
CA GLU A 74 25.99 24.19 31.84
C GLU A 74 26.72 25.28 32.65
N PRO A 75 28.06 25.48 32.51
CA PRO A 75 28.53 26.13 31.29
C PRO A 75 29.98 25.86 30.83
N SER A 76 30.17 26.18 29.53
CA SER A 76 31.34 26.83 28.92
C SER A 76 32.67 26.07 28.76
N GLY A 77 33.23 26.17 27.54
CA GLY A 77 34.68 26.37 27.36
C GLY A 77 35.33 25.74 26.13
N GLU A 78 35.28 26.47 25.01
CA GLU A 78 36.37 26.80 24.06
C GLU A 78 37.58 25.86 23.80
N GLU A 79 37.77 25.60 22.49
CA GLU A 79 39.00 25.79 21.68
C GLU A 79 40.15 24.74 21.68
N SER A 80 40.31 24.14 20.48
CA SER A 80 41.57 23.96 19.72
C SER A 80 42.66 22.98 20.18
N SER A 81 42.87 21.93 19.38
CA SER A 81 44.22 21.48 19.00
C SER A 81 44.21 20.65 17.70
N ASP A 82 44.91 21.19 16.70
CA ASP A 82 45.42 20.50 15.52
C ASP A 82 46.30 19.30 15.89
N GLY A 83 46.11 18.19 15.18
CA GLY A 83 46.95 17.00 15.26
C GLY A 83 46.82 16.16 14.00
N GLU A 84 47.76 16.34 13.08
CA GLU A 84 47.91 15.59 11.83
C GLU A 84 48.09 14.07 12.00
N SER A 85 47.54 13.35 11.02
CA SER A 85 47.96 12.05 10.47
C SER A 85 47.91 10.80 11.36
N SER A 86 46.88 9.99 11.10
CA SER A 86 47.06 8.60 10.64
C SER A 86 45.87 8.22 9.76
N ASN A 87 46.11 8.13 8.45
CA ASN A 87 45.15 7.63 7.49
C ASN A 87 45.12 6.11 7.57
N GLU A 88 44.54 5.58 8.65
CA GLU A 88 44.06 4.21 8.69
C GLU A 88 42.72 4.18 7.96
N GLU A 89 42.64 3.31 6.96
CA GLU A 89 41.44 2.98 6.21
C GLU A 89 40.36 2.52 7.19
N SER A 90 39.54 3.47 7.65
CA SER A 90 38.36 3.20 8.44
C SER A 90 37.37 2.49 7.52
N THR A 91 37.45 1.16 7.46
CA THR A 91 36.30 0.34 7.14
C THR A 91 35.31 0.53 8.28
N THR A 92 34.62 1.67 8.24
CA THR A 92 33.45 1.94 9.06
C THR A 92 32.47 0.84 8.72
N GLU A 93 32.34 -0.13 9.62
CA GLU A 93 31.29 -1.13 9.57
C GLU A 93 29.97 -0.37 9.41
N LYS A 94 29.31 -0.57 8.26
CA LYS A 94 28.02 0.03 7.93
C LYS A 94 27.09 -0.23 9.13
N PRO A 95 26.57 0.80 9.82
CA PRO A 95 25.71 0.57 10.97
C PRO A 95 24.56 -0.36 10.59
N ALA A 96 24.24 -1.30 11.49
CA ALA A 96 23.21 -2.33 11.27
C ALA A 96 21.78 -1.79 11.06
N ASP A 97 21.61 -0.46 11.11
CA ASP A 97 20.37 0.30 10.91
C ASP A 97 20.28 0.94 9.52
N ASP A 98 21.27 0.71 8.64
CA ASP A 98 21.25 1.31 7.31
C ASP A 98 20.31 0.58 6.35
N ALA A 99 19.60 1.39 5.56
CA ALA A 99 18.83 0.94 4.42
C ALA A 99 19.66 0.07 3.45
N PRO A 100 19.01 -0.87 2.74
CA PRO A 100 19.61 -1.53 1.58
C PRO A 100 20.07 -0.47 0.58
N ASP A 101 21.25 -0.66 0.02
CA ASP A 101 21.68 0.18 -1.11
C ASP A 101 20.90 -0.23 -2.36
N VAL A 102 20.50 0.71 -3.20
CA VAL A 102 19.74 0.45 -4.43
C VAL A 102 20.48 1.07 -5.61
N SER A 103 20.76 0.26 -6.63
CA SER A 103 21.44 0.70 -7.84
C SER A 103 20.76 0.14 -9.09
N PHE A 104 20.58 1.01 -10.08
CA PHE A 104 20.00 0.63 -11.37
C PHE A 104 21.04 0.64 -12.51
N GLY A 105 22.33 0.76 -12.18
CA GLY A 105 23.38 0.94 -13.18
C GLY A 105 23.07 2.14 -14.09
N ASP A 106 23.11 1.92 -15.41
CA ASP A 106 22.80 2.95 -16.41
C ASP A 106 21.30 3.08 -16.73
N ASN A 107 20.41 2.33 -16.06
CA ASN A 107 18.97 2.35 -16.34
C ASN A 107 18.28 3.53 -15.66
N SER A 108 18.37 4.71 -16.27
CA SER A 108 17.78 5.95 -15.75
C SER A 108 16.28 5.86 -15.49
N SER A 109 15.52 5.22 -16.39
CA SER A 109 14.06 5.08 -16.23
C SER A 109 13.68 4.22 -15.03
N ALA A 110 14.43 3.15 -14.76
CA ALA A 110 14.19 2.33 -13.57
C ALA A 110 14.50 3.11 -12.28
N ALA A 111 15.58 3.89 -12.28
CA ALA A 111 15.92 4.77 -11.16
C ALA A 111 14.85 5.84 -10.92
N ALA A 112 14.34 6.46 -11.98
CA ALA A 112 13.27 7.46 -11.90
C ALA A 112 11.95 6.84 -11.40
N ILE A 113 11.54 5.71 -11.96
CA ILE A 113 10.34 4.97 -11.51
C ILE A 113 10.46 4.60 -10.03
N HIS A 114 11.60 4.08 -9.60
CA HIS A 114 11.84 3.79 -8.18
C HIS A 114 11.76 5.05 -7.31
N GLY A 115 12.38 6.16 -7.74
CA GLY A 115 12.27 7.44 -7.04
C GLY A 115 10.82 7.93 -6.90
N HIS A 116 10.01 7.78 -7.95
CA HIS A 116 8.57 8.07 -7.91
C HIS A 116 7.82 7.11 -6.97
N ALA A 117 8.19 5.83 -6.94
CA ALA A 117 7.62 4.84 -6.03
C ALA A 117 7.89 5.21 -4.56
N VAL A 118 9.12 5.62 -4.24
CA VAL A 118 9.50 6.13 -2.92
C VAL A 118 8.65 7.35 -2.55
N GLN A 119 8.54 8.33 -3.45
CA GLN A 119 7.72 9.53 -3.21
C GLN A 119 6.24 9.18 -2.95
N LEU A 120 5.67 8.25 -3.73
CA LEU A 120 4.29 7.78 -3.56
C LEU A 120 4.06 7.16 -2.17
N ALA A 121 4.92 6.23 -1.76
CA ALA A 121 4.83 5.59 -0.46
C ALA A 121 4.96 6.60 0.69
N LEU A 122 5.97 7.46 0.64
CA LEU A 122 6.25 8.43 1.69
C LEU A 122 5.16 9.49 1.81
N ALA A 123 4.66 10.03 0.69
CA ALA A 123 3.56 10.99 0.71
C ALA A 123 2.32 10.40 1.40
N GLN A 124 1.98 9.15 1.09
CA GLN A 124 0.84 8.49 1.71
C GLN A 124 1.03 8.20 3.20
N LEU A 125 2.21 7.70 3.59
CA LEU A 125 2.53 7.43 4.99
C LEU A 125 2.56 8.70 5.84
N VAL A 126 3.13 9.79 5.32
CA VAL A 126 3.13 11.10 5.99
C VAL A 126 1.71 11.62 6.15
N GLU A 127 0.89 11.54 5.11
CA GLU A 127 -0.51 12.00 5.15
C GLU A 127 -1.33 11.24 6.19
N LEU A 128 -1.18 9.91 6.26
CA LEU A 128 -1.87 9.08 7.24
C LEU A 128 -1.36 9.34 8.65
N ASN A 129 -0.05 9.46 8.84
CA ASN A 129 0.53 9.83 10.14
C ASN A 129 0.01 11.19 10.62
N ARG A 130 -0.11 12.16 9.71
CA ARG A 130 -0.70 13.47 10.01
C ARG A 130 -2.16 13.32 10.43
N ALA A 131 -2.96 12.59 9.65
CA ALA A 131 -4.37 12.35 9.95
C ALA A 131 -4.57 11.70 11.34
N ILE A 132 -3.77 10.69 11.66
CA ILE A 132 -3.78 10.00 12.95
C ILE A 132 -3.38 10.98 14.07
N SER A 133 -2.29 11.72 13.90
CA SER A 133 -1.75 12.64 14.91
C SER A 133 -2.68 13.82 15.20
N GLU A 134 -3.39 14.31 14.18
CA GLU A 134 -4.37 15.39 14.30
C GLU A 134 -5.73 14.89 14.83
N GLY A 135 -5.92 13.58 14.97
CA GLY A 135 -7.20 12.98 15.34
C GLY A 135 -8.28 13.17 14.26
N ARG A 136 -7.88 13.33 13.00
CA ARG A 136 -8.79 13.40 11.85
C ARG A 136 -9.52 12.07 11.70
N GLU A 137 -10.82 12.13 11.42
CA GLU A 137 -11.58 10.95 11.01
C GLU A 137 -11.00 10.39 9.71
N LEU A 138 -10.55 9.15 9.76
CA LEU A 138 -10.06 8.42 8.60
C LEU A 138 -11.23 7.99 7.73
N THR A 139 -11.05 8.05 6.41
CA THR A 139 -12.03 7.47 5.49
C THR A 139 -12.10 5.95 5.66
N THR A 140 -13.18 5.32 5.19
CA THR A 140 -13.31 3.86 5.20
C THR A 140 -12.13 3.16 4.51
N ALA A 141 -11.65 3.74 3.40
CA ALA A 141 -10.51 3.23 2.66
C ALA A 141 -9.22 3.32 3.49
N GLU A 142 -8.94 4.49 4.08
CA GLU A 142 -7.77 4.68 4.95
C GLU A 142 -7.80 3.73 6.15
N SER A 143 -8.93 3.64 6.85
CA SER A 143 -9.10 2.76 8.01
C SER A 143 -8.86 1.29 7.65
N THR A 144 -9.32 0.86 6.47
CA THR A 144 -9.08 -0.51 5.98
C THR A 144 -7.60 -0.77 5.72
N CYS A 145 -6.89 0.20 5.15
CA CYS A 145 -5.46 0.09 4.85
C CYS A 145 -4.54 0.12 6.08
N LEU A 146 -5.08 0.48 7.24
CA LEU A 146 -4.38 0.49 8.52
C LEU A 146 -4.65 -0.77 9.36
N ALA A 147 -5.32 -1.79 8.81
CA ALA A 147 -5.74 -2.97 9.57
C ALA A 147 -4.54 -3.68 10.23
N GLY A 148 -4.29 -3.38 11.51
CA GLY A 148 -3.16 -3.90 12.29
C GLY A 148 -2.28 -2.82 12.93
N TYR A 149 -2.42 -1.56 12.53
CA TYR A 149 -1.77 -0.42 13.18
C TYR A 149 -2.50 -0.04 14.48
N ASP A 150 -1.75 0.08 15.57
CA ASP A 150 -2.24 0.51 16.87
C ASP A 150 -1.65 1.88 17.25
N ALA A 151 -2.45 2.93 17.08
CA ALA A 151 -2.06 4.29 17.42
C ALA A 151 -1.75 4.49 18.92
N SER A 152 -2.27 3.63 19.80
CA SER A 152 -2.05 3.75 21.25
C SER A 152 -0.61 3.46 21.67
N LEU A 153 0.17 2.80 20.80
CA LEU A 153 1.59 2.53 21.03
C LEU A 153 2.48 3.76 20.76
N GLY A 154 1.94 4.83 20.16
CA GLY A 154 2.65 6.09 19.91
C GLY A 154 3.78 6.01 18.88
N ALA A 155 3.98 4.87 18.24
CA ALA A 155 4.92 4.71 17.13
C ALA A 155 4.30 5.24 15.83
N PRO A 156 5.09 5.85 14.91
CA PRO A 156 4.58 6.27 13.62
C PRO A 156 4.18 5.07 12.76
N LEU A 157 3.23 5.28 11.85
CA LEU A 157 2.87 4.33 10.81
C LEU A 157 4.03 4.19 9.81
N LEU A 158 4.56 2.98 9.68
CA LEU A 158 5.65 2.64 8.75
C LEU A 158 5.18 1.84 7.52
N ALA A 159 3.95 1.32 7.56
CA ALA A 159 3.41 0.46 6.52
C ALA A 159 1.90 0.63 6.37
N ILE A 160 1.40 0.41 5.17
CA ILE A 160 -0.01 0.27 4.84
C ILE A 160 -0.23 -1.03 4.08
N ASP A 161 -1.34 -1.70 4.37
CA ASP A 161 -1.82 -2.87 3.64
C ASP A 161 -3.34 -2.77 3.50
N CYS A 162 -3.77 -2.51 2.28
CA CYS A 162 -5.17 -2.33 1.91
C CYS A 162 -5.88 -3.65 1.60
N GLY A 163 -5.15 -4.77 1.46
CA GLY A 163 -5.65 -6.03 0.90
C GLY A 163 -5.92 -5.97 -0.61
N ASP A 164 -6.67 -4.95 -1.05
CA ASP A 164 -6.99 -4.64 -2.44
C ASP A 164 -6.43 -3.27 -2.86
N ALA A 165 -6.15 -3.10 -4.15
CA ALA A 165 -5.68 -1.83 -4.69
C ALA A 165 -6.76 -0.75 -4.49
N THR A 166 -6.44 0.24 -3.66
CA THR A 166 -7.40 1.24 -3.18
C THR A 166 -6.85 2.64 -3.37
N ALA A 167 -7.71 3.57 -3.82
CA ALA A 167 -7.36 4.98 -3.84
C ALA A 167 -7.43 5.51 -2.40
N LEU A 168 -6.29 5.94 -1.86
CA LEU A 168 -6.21 6.55 -0.55
C LEU A 168 -6.31 8.07 -0.66
N THR A 169 -6.84 8.70 0.39
CA THR A 169 -6.88 10.16 0.48
C THR A 169 -5.45 10.67 0.69
N SER A 170 -4.95 11.35 -0.33
CA SER A 170 -3.64 11.98 -0.48
C SER A 170 -3.75 12.91 -1.69
N PRO A 171 -2.89 13.93 -1.87
CA PRO A 171 -2.88 14.76 -3.09
C PRO A 171 -2.66 13.96 -4.40
N LEU A 172 -2.42 12.66 -4.30
CA LEU A 172 -2.27 11.75 -5.41
C LEU A 172 -3.66 11.35 -5.91
N ASN A 173 -4.03 11.89 -7.07
CA ASN A 173 -5.31 11.67 -7.75
C ASN A 173 -5.77 10.20 -7.72
N ALA A 174 -7.09 9.96 -7.82
CA ALA A 174 -7.73 8.64 -7.90
C ALA A 174 -7.16 7.68 -8.97
N THR A 175 -6.28 8.20 -9.83
CA THR A 175 -5.54 7.48 -10.85
C THR A 175 -4.54 6.47 -10.31
N ILE A 176 -3.94 6.74 -9.13
CA ILE A 176 -2.96 5.84 -8.51
C ILE A 176 -3.64 5.19 -7.29
N GLN A 177 -3.69 3.87 -7.30
CA GLN A 177 -4.25 3.05 -6.24
C GLN A 177 -3.13 2.28 -5.54
N LEU A 178 -3.11 2.28 -4.22
CA LEU A 178 -2.13 1.55 -3.44
C LEU A 178 -2.77 0.27 -2.90
N ARG A 179 -2.10 -0.86 -3.07
CA ARG A 179 -2.41 -2.09 -2.34
C ARG A 179 -1.59 -2.15 -1.06
N SER A 180 -0.30 -1.86 -1.15
CA SER A 180 0.59 -1.87 0.00
C SER A 180 1.75 -0.88 -0.21
N ALA A 181 2.26 -0.34 0.89
CA ALA A 181 3.51 0.40 0.90
C ALA A 181 4.16 0.27 2.28
N ALA A 182 5.46 0.08 2.35
CA ALA A 182 6.19 0.08 3.60
C ALA A 182 7.60 0.66 3.43
N VAL A 183 8.10 1.26 4.50
CA VAL A 183 9.48 1.73 4.62
C VAL A 183 10.24 0.89 5.63
N HIS A 184 11.56 0.89 5.53
CA HIS A 184 12.39 0.22 6.53
C HIS A 184 12.26 0.88 7.90
N ASP A 185 12.11 0.06 8.95
CA ASP A 185 12.06 0.51 10.34
C ASP A 185 13.47 0.86 10.84
N THR A 186 13.95 2.03 10.42
CA THR A 186 15.19 2.63 10.92
C THR A 186 14.86 3.70 11.96
N SER A 187 15.79 3.92 12.88
CA SER A 187 15.70 4.98 13.88
C SER A 187 15.48 6.37 13.24
N GLY A 188 16.19 6.66 12.15
CA GLY A 188 16.05 7.91 11.39
C GLY A 188 14.69 8.07 10.72
N CYS A 189 14.20 7.02 10.06
CA CYS A 189 12.90 7.07 9.39
C CYS A 189 11.74 7.24 10.38
N ARG A 190 11.77 6.51 11.51
CA ARG A 190 10.78 6.68 12.59
C ARG A 190 10.74 8.10 13.11
N ALA A 191 11.90 8.67 13.43
CA ALA A 191 11.99 10.05 13.93
C ALA A 191 11.44 11.05 12.91
N SER A 192 11.75 10.86 11.62
CA SER A 192 11.24 11.74 10.56
C SER A 192 9.73 11.62 10.41
N LEU A 193 9.17 10.41 10.29
CA LEU A 193 7.72 10.21 10.15
C LEU A 193 6.92 10.68 11.37
N GLN A 194 7.47 10.54 12.58
CA GLN A 194 6.86 11.10 13.79
C GLN A 194 6.83 12.64 13.78
N GLY A 195 7.82 13.26 13.16
CA GLY A 195 7.84 14.70 12.85
C GLY A 195 7.07 15.09 11.60
N LEU A 196 6.30 14.18 11.00
CA LEU A 196 5.59 14.36 9.72
C LEU A 196 6.51 14.69 8.53
N GLY A 197 7.77 14.27 8.61
CA GLY A 197 8.76 14.31 7.55
C GLY A 197 8.95 12.94 6.87
N SER A 198 9.89 12.87 5.94
CA SER A 198 10.20 11.64 5.20
C SER A 198 11.70 11.39 4.99
N ASP A 199 12.53 12.18 5.67
CA ASP A 199 13.99 12.14 5.60
C ASP A 199 14.53 10.83 6.18
N GLY A 200 15.52 10.24 5.50
CA GLY A 200 16.14 8.98 5.96
C GLY A 200 15.25 7.75 5.85
N CYS A 201 14.05 7.88 5.28
CA CYS A 201 13.21 6.74 4.95
C CYS A 201 13.59 6.13 3.60
N SER A 202 13.70 4.81 3.58
CA SER A 202 13.92 4.02 2.38
C SER A 202 12.76 3.06 2.19
N LEU A 203 12.42 2.83 0.93
CA LEU A 203 11.31 1.97 0.56
C LEU A 203 11.67 0.50 0.78
N SER A 204 10.82 -0.23 1.49
CA SER A 204 10.92 -1.69 1.61
C SER A 204 10.03 -2.39 0.59
N VAL A 205 8.77 -1.94 0.47
CA VAL A 205 7.83 -2.46 -0.50
C VAL A 205 6.88 -1.38 -0.99
N ILE A 206 6.46 -1.47 -2.25
CA ILE A 206 5.26 -0.81 -2.74
C ILE A 206 4.58 -1.71 -3.77
N ASP A 207 3.27 -1.81 -3.70
CA ASP A 207 2.42 -2.35 -4.76
C ASP A 207 1.39 -1.25 -5.11
N ALA A 208 1.62 -0.62 -6.26
CA ALA A 208 0.80 0.48 -6.77
C ALA A 208 0.24 0.13 -8.14
N THR A 209 -1.02 0.50 -8.35
CA THR A 209 -1.73 0.33 -9.62
C THR A 209 -2.00 1.70 -10.22
N ILE A 210 -1.51 1.92 -11.44
CA ILE A 210 -1.79 3.10 -12.25
C ILE A 210 -2.98 2.75 -13.14
N THR A 211 -4.15 3.29 -12.80
CA THR A 211 -5.37 3.04 -13.54
C THR A 211 -5.32 3.66 -14.94
N GLN A 212 -6.04 3.04 -15.88
CA GLN A 212 -6.13 3.55 -17.24
C GLN A 212 -6.93 4.86 -17.27
N GLN A 213 -6.34 5.86 -17.92
CA GLN A 213 -7.05 7.08 -18.27
C GLN A 213 -7.10 7.24 -19.78
N TRP A 214 -8.04 8.05 -20.25
CA TRP A 214 -8.20 8.36 -21.66
C TRP A 214 -7.83 9.81 -21.92
N SER A 215 -6.92 10.03 -22.86
CA SER A 215 -6.71 11.36 -23.43
C SER A 215 -7.81 11.62 -24.46
N THR A 216 -8.45 12.79 -24.38
CA THR A 216 -9.36 13.26 -25.43
C THR A 216 -8.63 14.35 -26.21
N PRO A 217 -7.99 14.03 -27.35
CA PRO A 217 -7.27 15.04 -28.11
C PRO A 217 -8.24 16.05 -28.76
N THR A 218 -7.77 17.27 -29.01
CA THR A 218 -8.56 18.32 -29.69
C THR A 218 -9.01 17.92 -31.10
N SER A 219 -8.26 17.01 -31.73
CA SER A 219 -8.65 16.33 -32.96
C SER A 219 -8.14 14.89 -32.94
N GLY A 220 -8.95 13.95 -33.46
CA GLY A 220 -8.64 12.52 -33.46
C GLY A 220 -9.48 11.70 -32.49
N LEU A 221 -9.22 10.39 -32.45
CA LEU A 221 -9.89 9.47 -31.54
C LEU A 221 -9.20 9.49 -30.16
N PRO A 222 -9.96 9.38 -29.05
CA PRO A 222 -9.37 9.20 -27.73
C PRO A 222 -8.31 8.10 -27.72
N GLN A 223 -7.18 8.39 -27.07
CA GLN A 223 -6.08 7.43 -26.93
C GLN A 223 -5.92 7.09 -25.45
N PRO A 224 -5.79 5.80 -25.09
CA PRO A 224 -5.53 5.43 -23.71
C PRO A 224 -4.12 5.86 -23.31
N TYR A 225 -3.99 6.39 -22.09
CA TYR A 225 -2.69 6.49 -21.43
C TYR A 225 -2.20 5.10 -21.02
N ALA A 226 -0.89 4.96 -20.86
CA ALA A 226 -0.31 3.75 -20.29
C ALA A 226 -0.85 3.52 -18.87
N SER A 227 -1.38 2.32 -18.65
CA SER A 227 -1.71 1.78 -17.32
C SER A 227 -0.73 0.67 -16.99
N GLY A 228 -0.60 0.37 -15.70
CA GLY A 228 0.30 -0.66 -15.25
C GLY A 228 0.31 -0.82 -13.75
N GLN A 229 0.85 -1.94 -13.30
CA GLN A 229 1.17 -2.20 -11.92
C GLN A 229 2.66 -1.98 -11.72
N LEU A 230 3.00 -1.24 -10.68
CA LEU A 230 4.33 -0.95 -10.19
C LEU A 230 4.51 -1.69 -8.87
N ILE A 231 5.48 -2.61 -8.83
CA ILE A 231 5.83 -3.35 -7.63
C ILE A 231 7.32 -3.12 -7.38
N VAL A 232 7.66 -2.59 -6.22
CA VAL A 232 9.04 -2.64 -5.69
C VAL A 232 8.99 -3.55 -4.48
N ASP A 233 9.86 -4.55 -4.46
CA ASP A 233 10.02 -5.43 -3.31
C ASP A 233 11.51 -5.61 -3.05
N ASP A 234 11.98 -5.02 -1.95
CA ASP A 234 13.37 -5.10 -1.55
C ASP A 234 13.77 -6.53 -1.13
N ALA A 235 12.84 -7.33 -0.60
CA ALA A 235 13.14 -8.71 -0.21
C ALA A 235 13.49 -9.58 -1.43
N SER A 236 12.83 -9.36 -2.57
CA SER A 236 13.17 -9.98 -3.85
C SER A 236 14.15 -9.17 -4.68
N ARG A 237 14.64 -8.02 -4.17
CA ARG A 237 15.56 -7.09 -4.84
C ARG A 237 15.14 -6.75 -6.26
N THR A 238 13.83 -6.55 -6.48
CA THR A 238 13.27 -6.36 -7.81
C THR A 238 12.30 -5.18 -7.88
N LEU A 239 12.41 -4.39 -8.95
CA LEU A 239 11.38 -3.50 -9.47
C LEU A 239 10.65 -4.21 -10.62
N THR A 240 9.37 -4.48 -10.45
CA THR A 240 8.50 -5.03 -11.49
C THR A 240 7.54 -3.96 -12.00
N VAL A 241 7.50 -3.78 -13.31
CA VAL A 241 6.51 -2.96 -14.01
C VAL A 241 5.80 -3.84 -15.01
N LYS A 242 4.47 -3.97 -14.90
CA LYS A 242 3.70 -4.84 -15.77
C LYS A 242 2.34 -4.25 -16.14
N SER A 243 1.75 -4.72 -17.22
CA SER A 243 0.35 -4.45 -17.55
C SER A 243 -0.57 -5.03 -16.49
N ILE A 244 -1.68 -4.34 -16.20
CA ILE A 244 -2.76 -4.89 -15.36
C ILE A 244 -3.60 -5.83 -16.22
N ASP A 245 -3.96 -6.99 -15.67
CA ASP A 245 -4.83 -7.95 -16.34
C ASP A 245 -6.18 -7.32 -16.71
N GLY A 246 -6.69 -7.61 -17.92
CA GLY A 246 -8.01 -7.15 -18.39
C GLY A 246 -8.00 -5.85 -19.21
N ASN A 247 -6.83 -5.33 -19.56
CA ASN A 247 -6.71 -4.18 -20.46
C ASN A 247 -6.38 -4.63 -21.90
N ASP A 248 -7.39 -5.09 -22.64
CA ASP A 248 -7.30 -5.61 -24.02
C ASP A 248 -6.77 -4.61 -25.06
N LEU A 249 -6.53 -3.36 -24.65
CA LEU A 249 -6.15 -2.24 -25.49
C LEU A 249 -4.63 -1.97 -25.52
N THR A 250 -3.87 -2.63 -24.64
CA THR A 250 -2.40 -2.54 -24.61
C THR A 250 -1.81 -3.94 -24.61
N THR A 251 -0.79 -4.18 -25.43
CA THR A 251 -0.08 -5.46 -25.47
C THR A 251 0.42 -5.82 -24.06
N PRO A 252 0.19 -7.05 -23.57
CA PRO A 252 0.68 -7.44 -22.26
C PRO A 252 2.20 -7.30 -22.21
N PHE A 253 2.71 -6.71 -21.13
CA PHE A 253 4.13 -6.54 -20.90
C PHE A 253 4.45 -6.73 -19.42
N GLU A 254 5.64 -7.23 -19.16
CA GLU A 254 6.20 -7.34 -17.81
C GLU A 254 7.71 -7.13 -17.91
N CYS A 255 8.20 -6.25 -17.05
CA CYS A 255 9.58 -5.82 -16.96
C CYS A 255 10.04 -5.94 -15.51
N ASN A 256 11.02 -6.81 -15.30
CA ASN A 256 11.66 -7.02 -14.02
C ASN A 256 13.06 -6.41 -14.08
N VAL A 257 13.34 -5.46 -13.20
CA VAL A 257 14.62 -4.76 -13.09
C VAL A 257 15.21 -5.04 -11.72
N SER A 258 16.45 -5.54 -11.70
CA SER A 258 17.20 -5.78 -10.46
C SER A 258 17.50 -4.46 -9.75
N LEU A 259 17.32 -4.43 -8.43
CA LEU A 259 17.78 -3.34 -7.54
C LEU A 259 19.30 -3.40 -7.29
N ASP A 260 19.96 -4.46 -7.77
CA ASP A 260 21.41 -4.72 -7.68
C ASP A 260 22.11 -4.51 -9.03
N GLY A 261 22.04 -3.30 -9.57
CA GLY A 261 22.74 -2.88 -10.79
C GLY A 261 21.88 -2.80 -12.05
N GLY A 262 20.55 -2.91 -11.93
CA GLY A 262 19.61 -2.63 -13.02
C GLY A 262 19.53 -3.68 -14.13
N ALA A 263 20.01 -4.90 -13.89
CA ALA A 263 19.83 -6.00 -14.84
C ALA A 263 18.33 -6.17 -15.14
N MET A 264 17.97 -6.14 -16.43
CA MET A 264 16.59 -6.11 -16.89
C MET A 264 16.22 -7.42 -17.56
N SER A 265 15.01 -7.90 -17.27
CA SER A 265 14.45 -9.10 -17.88
C SER A 265 12.97 -8.92 -18.20
N SER A 266 12.52 -9.58 -19.26
CA SER A 266 11.11 -9.69 -19.62
C SER A 266 10.74 -11.15 -19.83
N PRO A 267 9.69 -11.67 -19.20
CA PRO A 267 9.23 -13.03 -19.42
C PRO A 267 8.86 -13.31 -20.89
N SER A 268 8.42 -12.27 -21.62
CA SER A 268 8.02 -12.38 -23.03
C SER A 268 9.20 -12.23 -24.00
N GLY A 269 10.40 -11.88 -23.52
CA GLY A 269 11.58 -11.61 -24.34
C GLY A 269 11.53 -10.27 -25.10
N SER A 270 10.48 -9.45 -24.88
CA SER A 270 10.37 -8.11 -25.47
C SER A 270 11.31 -7.10 -24.79
N PRO A 271 11.80 -6.08 -25.51
CA PRO A 271 12.64 -5.04 -24.93
C PRO A 271 11.84 -4.14 -23.98
N CYS A 272 12.28 -4.05 -22.73
CA CYS A 272 11.57 -3.33 -21.67
C CYS A 272 11.83 -1.82 -21.62
N THR A 273 12.87 -1.34 -22.28
CA THR A 273 13.31 0.07 -22.20
C THR A 273 12.21 1.05 -22.61
N SER A 274 11.47 0.78 -23.68
CA SER A 274 10.40 1.66 -24.16
C SER A 274 9.18 1.67 -23.25
N ASP A 275 8.84 0.52 -22.67
CA ASP A 275 7.69 0.42 -21.76
C ASP A 275 7.98 1.10 -20.43
N LEU A 276 9.20 0.96 -19.90
CA LEU A 276 9.65 1.67 -18.71
C LEU A 276 9.65 3.18 -18.92
N ALA A 277 10.23 3.69 -20.02
CA ALA A 277 10.22 5.13 -20.31
C ALA A 277 8.78 5.69 -20.40
N ARG A 278 7.86 4.95 -21.02
CA ARG A 278 6.44 5.36 -21.10
C ARG A 278 5.76 5.40 -19.72
N ILE A 279 6.07 4.46 -18.84
CA ILE A 279 5.54 4.44 -17.47
C ILE A 279 6.18 5.53 -16.60
N GLU A 280 7.48 5.78 -16.77
CA GLU A 280 8.18 6.90 -16.12
C GLU A 280 7.53 8.24 -16.45
N GLU A 281 7.38 8.57 -17.75
CA GLU A 281 6.73 9.80 -18.20
C GLU A 281 5.32 9.94 -17.61
N ARG A 282 4.60 8.81 -17.53
CA ARG A 282 3.25 8.79 -16.97
C ARG A 282 3.25 9.06 -15.47
N LEU A 283 4.12 8.42 -14.70
CA LEU A 283 4.27 8.65 -13.26
C LEU A 283 4.66 10.10 -13.00
N GLN A 284 5.64 10.62 -13.74
CA GLN A 284 6.06 12.01 -13.63
C GLN A 284 4.90 12.98 -13.87
N ALA A 285 4.11 12.76 -14.93
CA ALA A 285 2.95 13.60 -15.23
C ALA A 285 1.89 13.57 -14.11
N LEU A 286 1.63 12.40 -13.54
CA LEU A 286 0.67 12.24 -12.44
C LEU A 286 1.15 12.90 -11.14
N LEU A 287 2.45 12.82 -10.85
CA LEU A 287 3.04 13.41 -9.66
C LEU A 287 3.24 14.93 -9.76
N ALA A 288 3.40 15.46 -10.97
CA ALA A 288 3.59 16.90 -11.20
C ALA A 288 2.27 17.70 -11.20
N SER A 289 1.12 17.04 -11.34
CA SER A 289 -0.21 17.68 -11.39
C SER A 289 -1.14 17.11 -10.30
N PRO A 290 -0.94 17.49 -9.02
CA PRO A 290 -1.96 17.23 -8.00
C PRO A 290 -3.20 18.06 -8.37
N GLU A 291 -4.33 17.40 -8.64
CA GLU A 291 -5.60 18.10 -8.95
C GLU A 291 -6.22 18.73 -7.70
#